data_AF-A0A843FW07-F1
#
_entry.id   AF-A0A843FW07-F1
#
_cell.length_a   1.000
_cell.length_b   1.000
_cell.length_c   1.000
_cell.angle_alpha   90.00
_cell.angle_beta   90.00
_cell.angle_gamma   90.00
#
_symmetry.space_group_name_H-M   'P 1'
#
loop_
_entity.id
_entity.type
_entity.pdbx_description
1 polymer ?
#
loop_
_entity_poly.entity_id
_entity_poly.type
_entity_poly.pdbx_seq_one_letter_code
_entity_poly.pdbx_strand_id
1 'polypeptide(L)'
;NQNIKDGIDEEEIDLFFLDLPKPFEIFEDVKKALRLGGWLAVYAPYIDQAETAYRIAKKLGFRDLTILETLEREMEIRPQGTRPKTRMVGHSGYLVFARKL
;
A
#
# COMPACT_ATOMS: atom_id res chain seq x y z
N ASN A 1 18.37 10.80 -10.58
CA ASN A 1 17.47 10.36 -9.50
C ASN A 1 17.25 11.50 -8.53
N GLN A 2 16.07 12.11 -8.60
CA GLN A 2 15.58 13.13 -7.67
C GLN A 2 14.96 12.43 -6.47
N ASN A 3 15.05 13.04 -5.28
CA ASN A 3 14.38 12.53 -4.10
C ASN A 3 12.90 12.93 -4.16
N ILE A 4 11.98 11.97 -4.01
CA ILE A 4 10.53 12.22 -4.07
C ILE A 4 10.04 13.18 -2.97
N LYS A 5 10.84 13.38 -1.91
CA LYS A 5 10.56 14.38 -0.87
C LYS A 5 10.83 15.82 -1.30
N ASP A 6 11.61 16.02 -2.36
CA ASP A 6 11.95 17.35 -2.88
C ASP A 6 10.87 17.86 -3.85
N GLY A 7 9.91 17.01 -4.23
CA GLY A 7 8.82 17.31 -5.15
C GLY A 7 8.56 16.17 -6.13
N ILE A 8 7.44 16.28 -6.85
CA ILE A 8 7.04 15.40 -7.94
C ILE A 8 6.73 16.31 -9.13
N ASP A 9 7.54 16.21 -10.18
CA ASP A 9 7.41 17.06 -11.38
C ASP A 9 6.47 16.44 -12.43
N GLU A 10 6.23 15.13 -12.33
CA GLU A 10 5.32 14.41 -13.21
C GLU A 10 3.83 14.68 -12.87
N GLU A 11 3.01 14.79 -13.90
CA GLU A 11 1.57 15.03 -13.79
C GLU A 11 0.76 13.90 -14.48
N GLU A 12 -0.54 13.83 -14.18
CA GLU A 12 -1.49 12.86 -14.73
C GLU A 12 -1.09 11.38 -14.54
N ILE A 13 -0.41 11.08 -13.42
CA ILE A 13 0.05 9.71 -13.12
C ILE A 13 -1.13 8.78 -12.78
N ASP A 14 -1.08 7.56 -13.29
CA ASP A 14 -2.07 6.51 -13.04
C ASP A 14 -2.07 5.95 -11.62
N LEU A 15 -0.88 5.73 -11.06
CA LEU A 15 -0.66 5.01 -9.81
C LEU A 15 0.62 5.51 -9.12
N PHE A 16 0.52 5.78 -7.83
CA PHE A 16 1.68 5.81 -6.93
C PHE A 16 1.69 4.57 -6.06
N PHE A 17 2.83 3.88 -6.03
CA PHE A 17 3.11 2.82 -5.07
C PHE A 17 4.24 3.29 -4.14
N LEU A 18 3.95 3.38 -2.84
CA LEU A 18 4.86 3.92 -1.84
C LEU A 18 5.27 2.84 -0.84
N ASP A 19 6.56 2.60 -0.75
CA ASP A 19 7.22 1.80 0.28
C ASP A 19 8.24 2.68 0.99
N LEU A 20 7.75 3.49 1.94
CA LEU A 20 8.51 4.49 2.68
C LEU A 20 8.17 4.39 4.16
N PRO A 21 9.08 4.75 5.10
CA PRO A 21 8.77 4.75 6.53
C PRO A 21 7.62 5.68 6.95
N LYS A 22 7.43 6.79 6.21
CA LYS A 22 6.39 7.79 6.44
C LYS A 22 5.79 8.24 5.11
N PRO A 23 5.03 7.36 4.43
CA PRO A 23 4.55 7.62 3.08
C PRO A 23 3.54 8.79 3.06
N PHE A 24 2.83 9.00 4.17
CA PHE A 24 1.83 10.04 4.35
C PHE A 24 2.37 11.48 4.30
N GLU A 25 3.69 11.69 4.46
CA GLU A 25 4.30 13.03 4.39
C GLU A 25 4.17 13.65 2.98
N ILE A 26 4.04 12.84 1.93
CA ILE A 26 4.01 13.29 0.53
C ILE A 26 2.64 13.12 -0.14
N PHE A 27 1.59 12.76 0.61
CA PHE A 27 0.29 12.46 0.02
C PHE A 27 -0.37 13.66 -0.68
N GLU A 28 -0.07 14.88 -0.24
CA GLU A 28 -0.58 16.09 -0.90
C GLU A 28 0.01 16.24 -2.30
N ASP A 29 1.31 16.05 -2.45
CA ASP A 29 1.99 16.16 -3.74
C ASP A 29 1.63 14.98 -4.65
N VAL A 30 1.54 13.77 -4.10
CA VAL A 30 1.00 12.60 -4.80
C VAL A 30 -0.42 12.86 -5.29
N LYS A 31 -1.29 13.45 -4.47
CA LYS A 31 -2.65 13.77 -4.88
C LYS A 31 -2.68 14.83 -6.00
N LYS A 32 -1.75 15.78 -6.03
CA LYS A 32 -1.66 16.75 -7.13
C LYS A 32 -1.26 16.05 -8.43
N ALA A 33 -0.21 15.24 -8.39
CA ALA A 33 0.37 14.54 -9.54
C ALA A 33 -0.51 13.42 -10.12
N LEU A 34 -1.35 12.77 -9.31
CA LEU A 34 -2.27 11.74 -9.80
C LEU A 34 -3.31 12.31 -10.77
N ARG A 35 -3.66 11.60 -11.84
CA ARG A 35 -4.86 11.92 -12.63
C ARG A 35 -6.14 11.66 -11.84
N LEU A 36 -7.26 12.25 -12.27
CA LEU A 36 -8.57 11.88 -11.74
C LEU A 36 -8.85 10.39 -12.00
N GLY A 37 -9.24 9.66 -10.96
CA GLY A 37 -9.42 8.21 -10.96
C GLY A 37 -8.13 7.41 -10.73
N GLY A 38 -6.97 8.06 -10.54
CA GLY A 38 -5.69 7.43 -10.25
C GLY A 38 -5.61 6.84 -8.83
N TRP A 39 -4.67 5.92 -8.64
CA TRP A 39 -4.53 5.13 -7.41
C TRP A 39 -3.34 5.56 -6.55
N LEU A 40 -3.54 5.52 -5.24
CA LEU A 40 -2.49 5.50 -4.23
C LEU A 40 -2.47 4.10 -3.62
N ALA A 41 -1.31 3.46 -3.63
CA ALA A 41 -1.04 2.21 -2.95
C ALA A 41 0.16 2.39 -2.01
N VAL A 42 0.05 1.87 -0.80
CA VAL A 42 1.09 2.00 0.23
C VAL A 42 1.35 0.64 0.84
N TYR A 43 2.61 0.24 0.93
CA TYR A 43 3.03 -0.87 1.76
C TYR A 43 3.43 -0.36 3.15
N ALA A 44 2.99 -1.05 4.20
CA ALA A 44 3.32 -0.73 5.57
C ALA A 44 3.61 -2.01 6.37
N PRO A 45 4.82 -2.18 6.96
CA PRO A 45 5.12 -3.35 7.77
C PRO A 45 4.34 -3.39 9.10
N TYR A 46 3.88 -2.23 9.59
CA TYR A 46 3.18 -2.08 10.86
C TYR A 46 1.77 -1.50 10.69
N ILE A 47 0.83 -1.96 11.53
CA ILE A 47 -0.60 -1.59 11.42
C ILE A 47 -0.84 -0.11 11.74
N ASP A 48 -0.07 0.47 12.65
CA ASP A 48 -0.14 1.89 13.02
C ASP A 48 0.27 2.80 11.86
N GLN A 49 1.29 2.41 11.08
CA GLN A 49 1.68 3.10 9.86
C GLN A 49 0.58 3.02 8.79
N ALA A 50 0.00 1.83 8.60
CA ALA A 50 -1.11 1.63 7.66
C ALA A 50 -2.34 2.46 8.05
N GLU A 51 -2.70 2.46 9.34
CA GLU A 51 -3.80 3.25 9.87
C GLU A 51 -3.56 4.76 9.71
N THR A 52 -2.35 5.21 9.99
CA THR A 52 -1.96 6.62 9.83
C THR A 52 -2.07 7.05 8.37
N ALA A 53 -1.55 6.24 7.44
CA ALA A 53 -1.70 6.46 6.01
C ALA A 53 -3.19 6.54 5.60
N TYR A 54 -4.00 5.57 6.01
CA TYR A 54 -5.43 5.55 5.72
C TYR A 54 -6.14 6.81 6.21
N ARG A 55 -5.92 7.22 7.47
CA ARG A 55 -6.56 8.40 8.08
C ARG A 55 -6.16 9.69 7.36
N ILE A 56 -4.88 9.84 7.01
CA ILE A 56 -4.38 11.03 6.30
C ILE A 56 -4.91 11.07 4.87
N ALA A 57 -4.86 9.96 4.13
CA ALA A 57 -5.44 9.88 2.80
C ALA A 57 -6.94 10.24 2.80
N LYS A 58 -7.70 9.75 3.79
CA LYS A 58 -9.12 10.11 3.97
C LYS A 58 -9.30 11.60 4.24
N LYS A 59 -8.48 12.20 5.11
CA LYS A 59 -8.51 13.64 5.41
C LYS A 59 -8.22 14.49 4.18
N LEU A 60 -7.29 14.05 3.34
CA LEU A 60 -6.95 14.70 2.07
C LEU A 60 -8.01 14.47 0.99
N GLY A 61 -9.07 13.71 1.27
CA GLY A 61 -10.20 13.50 0.37
C GLY A 61 -9.95 12.45 -0.71
N PHE A 62 -9.03 11.51 -0.50
CA PHE A 62 -9.05 10.27 -1.28
C PHE A 62 -10.34 9.48 -0.97
N ARG A 63 -10.74 8.60 -1.89
CA ARG A 63 -11.92 7.74 -1.80
C ARG A 63 -11.53 6.26 -1.94
N ASP A 64 -12.51 5.37 -1.82
CA ASP A 64 -12.33 3.92 -1.96
C ASP A 64 -11.20 3.33 -1.10
N LEU A 65 -11.03 3.87 0.11
CA LEU A 65 -9.91 3.50 0.97
C LEU A 65 -10.08 2.10 1.53
N THR A 66 -9.03 1.29 1.46
CA THR A 66 -8.99 -0.07 2.01
C THR A 66 -7.64 -0.35 2.64
N ILE A 67 -7.61 -1.10 3.74
CA ILE A 67 -6.39 -1.73 4.28
C ILE A 67 -6.56 -3.24 4.15
N LEU A 68 -5.59 -3.91 3.55
CA LEU A 68 -5.56 -5.36 3.35
C LEU A 68 -4.31 -5.96 4.00
N GLU A 69 -4.44 -7.17 4.52
CA GLU A 69 -3.32 -8.08 4.79
C GLU A 69 -3.54 -9.37 4.00
N THR A 70 -2.46 -10.08 3.67
CA THR A 70 -2.55 -11.37 2.96
C THR A 70 -1.83 -12.44 3.76
N LEU A 71 -2.54 -13.54 4.05
CA LEU A 71 -1.96 -14.72 4.69
C LEU A 71 -1.57 -15.73 3.61
N GLU A 72 -0.27 -15.87 3.38
CA GLU A 72 0.26 -16.89 2.48
C GLU A 72 0.31 -18.25 3.19
N ARG A 73 -0.32 -19.27 2.59
CA ARG A 73 -0.34 -20.64 3.10
C ARG A 73 0.16 -21.60 2.03
N GLU A 74 1.40 -22.03 2.18
CA GLU A 74 1.99 -23.02 1.29
C GLU A 74 1.41 -24.43 1.52
N MET A 75 1.22 -25.17 0.42
CA MET A 75 0.83 -26.59 0.44
C MET A 75 2.07 -27.47 0.26
N GLU A 76 2.15 -28.53 1.05
CA GLU A 76 3.15 -29.57 0.97
C GLU A 76 2.55 -30.79 0.26
N ILE A 77 3.18 -31.20 -0.84
CA ILE A 77 2.79 -32.37 -1.62
C ILE A 77 3.75 -33.52 -1.29
N ARG A 78 3.22 -34.62 -0.77
CA ARG A 78 3.98 -35.86 -0.48
C ARG A 78 3.26 -37.07 -1.05
N PRO A 79 3.95 -38.20 -1.31
CA PRO A 79 3.29 -39.44 -1.75
C PRO A 79 2.18 -39.93 -0.81
N GLN A 80 2.26 -39.60 0.48
CA GLN A 80 1.28 -39.98 1.50
C GLN A 80 0.07 -39.02 1.57
N GLY A 81 0.08 -37.92 0.80
CA GLY A 81 -1.02 -36.95 0.74
C GLY A 81 -0.55 -35.49 0.64
N THR A 82 -1.48 -34.62 0.26
CA THR A 82 -1.29 -33.16 0.18
C THR A 82 -1.88 -32.49 1.41
N ARG A 83 -1.13 -31.58 2.03
CA ARG A 83 -1.56 -30.84 3.23
C ARG A 83 -0.88 -29.47 3.32
N PRO A 84 -1.41 -28.50 4.08
CA PRO A 84 -0.68 -27.26 4.33
C PRO A 84 0.65 -27.49 5.05
N LYS A 85 1.68 -26.69 4.75
CA LYS A 85 2.93 -26.69 5.52
C LYS A 85 2.66 -26.35 6.98
N THR A 86 3.37 -27.04 7.89
CA THR A 86 3.19 -26.81 9.35
C THR A 86 3.59 -25.38 9.74
N ARG A 87 4.73 -24.89 9.27
CA ARG A 87 5.17 -23.51 9.44
C ARG A 87 4.67 -22.64 8.29
N MET A 88 4.22 -21.44 8.61
CA MET A 88 3.85 -20.40 7.65
C MET A 88 4.49 -19.07 8.02
N VAL A 89 4.50 -18.14 7.06
CA VAL A 89 4.70 -16.72 7.33
C VAL A 89 3.41 -16.19 7.97
N GLY A 90 3.48 -15.80 9.24
CA GLY A 90 2.31 -15.33 9.99
C GLY A 90 1.91 -13.90 9.68
N HIS A 91 2.84 -13.10 9.14
CA HIS A 91 2.64 -11.70 8.75
C HIS A 91 3.75 -11.29 7.78
N SER A 92 3.39 -10.49 6.78
CA SER A 92 4.35 -9.82 5.88
C SER A 92 4.24 -8.31 6.05
N GLY A 93 3.10 -7.75 5.68
CA GLY A 93 2.78 -6.33 5.80
C GLY A 93 1.34 -6.05 5.41
N TYR A 94 0.96 -4.79 5.55
CA TYR A 94 -0.34 -4.26 5.19
C TYR A 94 -0.23 -3.49 3.87
N LEU A 95 -1.28 -3.56 3.06
CA LEU A 95 -1.44 -2.77 1.85
C LEU A 95 -2.59 -1.80 2.05
N VAL A 96 -2.31 -0.50 1.90
CA VAL A 96 -3.34 0.54 1.91
C VAL A 96 -3.59 0.98 0.48
N PHE A 97 -4.84 0.97 0.05
CA PHE A 97 -5.27 1.46 -1.25
C PHE A 97 -6.20 2.65 -1.07
N ALA A 98 -6.12 3.61 -1.98
CA ALA A 98 -7.00 4.76 -2.04
C ALA A 98 -7.04 5.34 -3.47
N ARG A 99 -8.10 6.09 -3.80
CA ARG A 99 -8.31 6.62 -5.16
C ARG A 99 -8.52 8.13 -5.16
N LYS A 100 -7.88 8.86 -6.09
CA LYS A 100 -8.15 10.28 -6.33
C LYS A 100 -9.46 10.38 -7.11
N LEU A 101 -10.55 10.75 -6.46
CA LEU A 101 -11.85 11.03 -7.08
C LEU A 101 -12.25 12.49 -6.85
#